data_AF-A0A9Q3KC66-F1
#
_entry.id   AF-A0A9Q3KC66-F1
#
_cell.length_a   1.000
_cell.length_b   1.000
_cell.length_c   1.000
_cell.angle_alpha   90.00
_cell.angle_beta   90.00
_cell.angle_gamma   90.00
#
_symmetry.space_group_name_H-M   'P 1'
#
loop_
_entity.id
_entity.type
_entity.pdbx_description
1 polymer ?
#
loop_
_entity_poly.entity_id
_entity_poly.type
_entity_poly.pdbx_seq_one_letter_code
_entity_poly.pdbx_strand_id
1 'polypeptide(L)'
;MPSSNYFPLPNDPQITTNFRLPSQTSKSRLKFLILRIVLPITFIFILIGFFLNSFSSINSIKILDFKVCKDQNCLNWLNFNGLSQNWAIDFKSFNPNLIKTNKFKLNILHLIDQDTARVLMDRWLLHSHDAFLGRPDLISSAILWGPGFPDWINSLSLTHNIANRFGSSDHFDAVVVYFNNDQVKFLGIDPKPWFDEIKHLSQQGKGVVIIDRPHEMRDMRKAEFYTLANVSLILAPYPYELFEYRTQFATQALLVHQPHFIDKKVFYHPVTDPRPEEIIIAGDLGAFYPFRARLADMIRNKTLPGWIKGHPGYEDIKTPKQRKPNLTAEMQEQQLIDFGIDLGRAKICLVTDSRWGYSVQKYVEAAAAGCLIAGNVPLDRQQMFQKVIVPMSNKDSDQKVIQTLKWWLKHDQERISKAKAAQDWILNSFGMDAYVEDVCKWIWLVKDGQREGFNNSSIE
;
A
#
# COMPACT_ATOMS: atom_id res chain seq x y z
N MET A 1 5.19 1.22 42.86
CA MET A 1 3.78 1.67 42.77
C MET A 1 3.71 3.12 43.24
N PRO A 2 3.33 4.05 42.34
CA PRO A 2 2.61 5.24 42.75
C PRO A 2 1.27 5.34 41.99
N SER A 3 0.24 5.70 42.73
CA SER A 3 -1.16 5.84 42.35
C SER A 3 -1.41 7.02 41.41
N SER A 4 -2.01 6.76 40.25
CA SER A 4 -2.51 7.81 39.33
C SER A 4 -3.89 8.28 39.76
N ASN A 5 -3.97 9.56 40.13
CA ASN A 5 -5.22 10.28 40.38
C ASN A 5 -6.01 10.49 39.08
N TYR A 6 -7.27 10.05 39.08
CA TYR A 6 -8.26 10.33 38.05
C TYR A 6 -8.81 11.76 38.22
N PHE A 7 -8.71 12.57 37.17
CA PHE A 7 -9.47 13.82 37.04
C PHE A 7 -10.83 13.53 36.38
N PRO A 8 -11.95 14.10 36.87
CA PRO A 8 -13.25 13.96 36.22
C PRO A 8 -13.40 14.93 35.05
N LEU A 9 -14.07 14.48 33.98
CA LEU A 9 -14.48 15.28 32.83
C LEU A 9 -15.62 16.25 33.19
N PRO A 10 -15.69 17.45 32.60
CA PRO A 10 -16.76 18.40 32.84
C PRO A 10 -18.03 18.05 32.06
N ASN A 11 -19.18 18.26 32.70
CA ASN A 11 -20.51 18.09 32.14
C ASN A 11 -20.84 19.17 31.10
N ASP A 12 -21.30 18.76 29.93
CA ASP A 12 -21.83 19.63 28.87
C ASP A 12 -23.22 20.19 29.24
N PRO A 13 -23.52 21.48 28.97
CA PRO A 13 -24.82 22.06 29.23
C PRO A 13 -25.83 21.70 28.12
N GLN A 14 -26.99 21.19 28.51
CA GLN A 14 -28.12 20.94 27.64
C GLN A 14 -28.69 22.25 27.07
N ILE A 15 -28.57 22.43 25.75
CA ILE A 15 -29.25 23.50 25.00
C ILE A 15 -30.63 22.99 24.58
N THR A 16 -31.68 23.52 25.19
CA THR A 16 -33.07 23.35 24.76
C THR A 16 -33.42 24.42 23.74
N THR A 17 -33.74 24.03 22.50
CA THR A 17 -34.29 24.93 21.48
C THR A 17 -35.75 24.57 21.20
N ASN A 18 -36.66 25.48 21.56
CA ASN A 18 -38.06 25.43 21.19
C ASN A 18 -38.23 26.01 19.78
N PHE A 19 -38.52 25.16 18.78
CA PHE A 19 -38.90 25.58 17.43
C PHE A 19 -40.42 25.47 17.26
N ARG A 20 -41.11 26.61 17.09
CA ARG A 20 -42.48 26.68 16.56
C ARG A 20 -42.41 26.64 15.03
N LEU A 21 -43.11 25.68 14.42
CA LEU A 21 -43.28 25.58 12.97
C LEU A 21 -44.45 26.48 12.49
N PRO A 22 -44.27 27.25 11.40
CA PRO A 22 -45.35 28.01 10.79
C PRO A 22 -46.24 27.12 9.91
N SER A 23 -47.55 27.36 9.93
CA SER A 23 -48.54 26.69 9.10
C SER A 23 -48.39 27.10 7.63
N GLN A 24 -48.04 26.13 6.77
CA GLN A 24 -47.95 26.35 5.33
C GLN A 24 -49.29 26.13 4.62
N THR A 25 -49.61 27.02 3.70
CA THR A 25 -50.85 27.06 2.89
C THR A 25 -50.83 26.05 1.73
N SER A 26 -52.04 25.67 1.26
CA SER A 26 -52.31 24.49 0.41
C SER A 26 -51.63 24.46 -0.98
N LYS A 27 -51.04 25.57 -1.46
CA LYS A 27 -50.35 25.62 -2.76
C LYS A 27 -48.97 24.92 -2.74
N SER A 28 -48.38 24.63 -1.57
CA SER A 28 -47.10 23.91 -1.49
C SER A 28 -47.24 22.40 -1.72
N ARG A 29 -48.41 21.81 -1.42
CA ARG A 29 -48.64 20.36 -1.51
C ARG A 29 -48.66 19.84 -2.96
N LEU A 30 -49.18 20.63 -3.91
CA LEU A 30 -49.20 20.23 -5.32
C LEU A 30 -47.81 20.28 -5.96
N LYS A 31 -46.99 21.30 -5.62
CA LYS A 31 -45.58 21.33 -6.02
C LYS A 31 -44.80 20.16 -5.42
N PHE A 32 -45.10 19.78 -4.18
CA PHE A 32 -44.48 18.64 -3.52
C PHE A 32 -44.84 17.30 -4.19
N LEU A 33 -46.11 17.14 -4.60
CA LEU A 33 -46.59 15.94 -5.30
C LEU A 33 -45.92 15.77 -6.68
N ILE A 34 -45.85 16.84 -7.47
CA ILE A 34 -45.22 16.82 -8.80
C ILE A 34 -43.73 16.52 -8.68
N LEU A 35 -43.02 17.17 -7.75
CA LEU A 35 -41.57 17.00 -7.62
C LEU A 35 -41.18 15.64 -7.04
N ARG A 36 -41.96 15.09 -6.08
CA ARG A 36 -41.59 13.83 -5.39
C ARG A 36 -42.20 12.57 -5.97
N ILE A 37 -43.27 12.66 -6.76
CA ILE A 37 -43.95 11.45 -7.27
C ILE A 37 -43.86 11.39 -8.79
N VAL A 38 -44.21 12.48 -9.49
CA VAL A 38 -44.24 12.44 -10.95
C VAL A 38 -42.84 12.34 -11.54
N LEU A 39 -41.89 13.17 -11.06
CA LEU A 39 -40.53 13.22 -11.59
C LEU A 39 -39.78 11.87 -11.47
N PRO A 40 -39.79 11.17 -10.31
CA PRO A 40 -39.15 9.85 -10.18
C PRO A 40 -39.81 8.78 -11.06
N ILE A 41 -41.14 8.81 -11.21
CA ILE A 41 -41.86 7.86 -12.05
C ILE A 41 -41.48 8.05 -13.52
N THR A 42 -41.43 9.28 -14.02
CA THR A 42 -40.93 9.56 -15.38
C THR A 42 -39.48 9.13 -15.57
N PHE A 43 -38.62 9.31 -14.57
CA PHE A 43 -37.22 8.88 -14.64
C PHE A 43 -37.09 7.34 -14.70
N ILE A 44 -37.94 6.62 -13.96
CA ILE A 44 -38.01 5.15 -14.01
C ILE A 44 -38.46 4.68 -15.41
N PHE A 45 -39.48 5.30 -16.01
CA PHE A 45 -39.91 4.93 -17.36
C PHE A 45 -38.85 5.22 -18.43
N ILE A 46 -38.09 6.31 -18.30
CA ILE A 46 -36.95 6.60 -19.19
C ILE A 46 -35.85 5.54 -19.04
N LEU A 47 -35.50 5.15 -17.80
CA LEU A 47 -34.53 4.09 -17.54
C LEU A 47 -34.99 2.74 -18.09
N ILE A 48 -36.26 2.38 -17.92
CA ILE A 48 -36.83 1.14 -18.48
C ILE A 48 -36.80 1.19 -20.01
N GLY A 49 -37.11 2.34 -20.63
CA GLY A 49 -37.00 2.52 -22.08
C GLY A 49 -35.57 2.37 -22.60
N PHE A 50 -34.57 2.90 -21.89
CA PHE A 50 -33.16 2.71 -22.21
C PHE A 50 -32.72 1.25 -22.05
N PHE A 51 -33.16 0.57 -20.99
CA PHE A 51 -32.84 -0.84 -20.78
C PHE A 51 -33.48 -1.73 -21.85
N LEU A 52 -34.75 -1.51 -22.20
CA LEU A 52 -35.45 -2.31 -23.20
C LEU A 52 -34.91 -2.09 -24.62
N ASN A 53 -34.47 -0.87 -24.95
CA ASN A 53 -33.83 -0.59 -26.25
C ASN A 53 -32.36 -1.04 -26.32
N SER A 54 -31.68 -1.26 -25.19
CA SER A 54 -30.28 -1.71 -25.18
C SER A 54 -30.13 -3.23 -25.36
N PHE A 55 -31.21 -4.01 -25.25
CA PHE A 55 -31.16 -5.47 -25.40
C PHE A 55 -31.13 -5.97 -26.85
N SER A 56 -31.32 -5.11 -27.85
CA SER A 56 -31.33 -5.51 -29.27
C SER A 56 -29.98 -5.35 -30.00
N SER A 57 -28.92 -4.86 -29.33
CA SER A 57 -27.66 -4.50 -30.01
C SER A 57 -26.36 -5.03 -29.40
N ILE A 58 -26.39 -5.87 -28.36
CA ILE A 58 -25.15 -6.33 -27.69
C ILE A 58 -24.97 -7.83 -27.86
N ASN A 59 -24.54 -8.22 -29.06
CA ASN A 59 -24.07 -9.57 -29.37
C ASN A 59 -22.65 -9.54 -29.97
N SER A 60 -21.70 -8.77 -29.40
CA SER A 60 -20.27 -8.89 -29.78
C SER A 60 -19.27 -8.07 -28.95
N ILE A 61 -19.49 -7.86 -27.64
CA ILE A 61 -18.40 -7.37 -26.77
C ILE A 61 -18.40 -8.19 -25.49
N LYS A 62 -17.51 -9.18 -25.41
CA LYS A 62 -17.12 -9.82 -24.15
C LYS A 62 -16.28 -8.81 -23.36
N ILE A 63 -16.94 -7.89 -22.68
CA ILE A 63 -16.31 -7.17 -21.57
C ILE A 63 -16.15 -8.21 -20.46
N LEU A 64 -14.91 -8.48 -20.03
CA LEU A 64 -14.65 -9.24 -18.81
C LEU A 64 -15.21 -8.43 -17.64
N ASP A 65 -16.44 -8.73 -17.26
CA ASP A 65 -17.09 -8.15 -16.09
C ASP A 65 -16.47 -8.83 -14.85
N PHE A 66 -15.48 -8.18 -14.25
CA PHE A 66 -14.87 -8.59 -12.98
C PHE A 66 -15.86 -8.32 -11.83
N LYS A 67 -16.94 -9.09 -11.78
CA LYS A 67 -17.84 -9.12 -10.62
C LYS A 67 -17.04 -9.62 -9.42
N VAL A 68 -17.06 -8.83 -8.34
CA VAL A 68 -16.51 -9.15 -7.03
C VAL A 68 -16.83 -10.61 -6.66
N CYS A 69 -15.78 -11.44 -6.66
CA CYS A 69 -15.82 -12.88 -6.39
C CYS A 69 -16.40 -13.14 -4.99
N LYS A 70 -17.72 -13.43 -4.89
CA LYS A 70 -18.33 -13.91 -3.65
C LYS A 70 -18.15 -15.41 -3.43
N ASP A 71 -17.96 -16.19 -4.49
CA ASP A 71 -18.17 -17.65 -4.42
C ASP A 71 -16.96 -18.51 -4.84
N GLN A 72 -15.72 -17.98 -4.79
CA GLN A 72 -14.44 -18.69 -5.04
C GLN A 72 -14.28 -19.52 -6.34
N ASN A 73 -15.31 -19.67 -7.17
CA ASN A 73 -15.23 -20.24 -8.52
C ASN A 73 -14.78 -19.19 -9.55
N CYS A 74 -13.72 -18.44 -9.21
CA CYS A 74 -13.08 -17.54 -10.16
C CYS A 74 -12.09 -18.37 -11.00
N LEU A 75 -12.08 -18.08 -12.31
CA LEU A 75 -11.18 -18.63 -13.35
C LEU A 75 -9.97 -19.40 -12.83
N ASN A 76 -9.79 -20.64 -13.30
CA ASN A 76 -8.66 -21.56 -13.07
C ASN A 76 -7.38 -20.88 -12.51
N TRP A 77 -7.37 -20.60 -11.19
CA TRP A 77 -6.31 -19.87 -10.50
C TRP A 77 -4.94 -20.55 -10.59
N LEU A 78 -4.94 -21.85 -10.92
CA LEU A 78 -3.74 -22.63 -11.17
C LEU A 78 -2.91 -22.06 -12.33
N ASN A 79 -3.54 -21.52 -13.39
CA ASN A 79 -2.81 -20.89 -14.49
C ASN A 79 -2.21 -19.53 -14.07
N PHE A 80 -2.82 -18.86 -13.10
CA PHE A 80 -2.44 -17.53 -12.62
C PHE A 80 -1.18 -17.56 -11.73
N ASN A 81 -1.04 -18.60 -10.91
CA ASN A 81 0.16 -18.82 -10.11
C ASN A 81 1.41 -19.02 -10.98
N GLY A 82 1.26 -19.63 -12.15
CA GLY A 82 2.35 -19.74 -13.14
C GLY A 82 2.79 -18.36 -13.63
N LEU A 83 1.84 -17.46 -13.95
CA LEU A 83 2.15 -16.11 -14.43
C LEU A 83 2.84 -15.27 -13.36
N SER A 84 2.31 -15.20 -12.13
CA SER A 84 2.88 -14.36 -11.07
C SER A 84 4.25 -14.83 -10.57
N GLN A 85 4.52 -16.14 -10.60
CA GLN A 85 5.84 -16.71 -10.27
C GLN A 85 6.81 -16.56 -11.41
N ASN A 86 6.32 -16.70 -12.65
CA ASN A 86 7.13 -16.40 -13.79
C ASN A 86 7.56 -14.95 -13.70
N TRP A 87 6.70 -13.96 -13.39
CA TRP A 87 6.99 -12.50 -13.38
C TRP A 87 8.26 -12.00 -12.69
N ALA A 88 8.95 -12.83 -11.92
CA ALA A 88 10.40 -12.69 -11.75
C ALA A 88 11.20 -13.00 -13.05
N ILE A 89 10.61 -12.88 -14.25
CA ILE A 89 11.01 -13.63 -15.47
C ILE A 89 12.41 -13.24 -15.90
N ASP A 90 13.20 -14.27 -16.21
CA ASP A 90 14.23 -14.35 -17.25
C ASP A 90 14.58 -13.02 -17.90
N PHE A 91 15.26 -12.16 -17.15
CA PHE A 91 16.21 -11.23 -17.71
C PHE A 91 17.43 -12.00 -18.24
N LYS A 92 17.24 -13.08 -19.01
CA LYS A 92 18.30 -13.91 -19.60
C LYS A 92 19.22 -13.08 -20.51
N SER A 93 18.79 -11.90 -20.94
CA SER A 93 19.59 -10.93 -21.68
C SER A 93 20.09 -9.73 -20.87
N PHE A 94 19.67 -9.55 -19.61
CA PHE A 94 20.27 -8.51 -18.77
C PHE A 94 21.64 -9.01 -18.35
N ASN A 95 22.66 -8.61 -19.10
CA ASN A 95 24.03 -8.90 -18.76
C ASN A 95 24.31 -8.21 -17.41
N PRO A 96 24.48 -8.94 -16.28
CA PRO A 96 24.81 -8.31 -15.01
C PRO A 96 26.14 -7.54 -15.08
N ASN A 97 26.95 -7.80 -16.10
CA ASN A 97 28.15 -7.03 -16.38
C ASN A 97 27.85 -5.62 -16.93
N LEU A 98 26.67 -5.32 -17.49
CA LEU A 98 26.28 -3.96 -17.89
C LEU A 98 26.27 -3.00 -16.69
N ILE A 99 25.77 -3.47 -15.53
CA ILE A 99 25.87 -2.72 -14.26
C ILE A 99 27.33 -2.57 -13.83
N LYS A 100 28.17 -3.59 -14.06
CA LYS A 100 29.59 -3.55 -13.67
C LYS A 100 30.45 -2.66 -14.57
N THR A 101 30.08 -2.44 -15.82
CA THR A 101 30.94 -1.77 -16.81
C THR A 101 30.65 -0.28 -16.99
N ASN A 102 29.44 0.21 -16.70
CA ASN A 102 29.13 1.65 -16.73
C ASN A 102 28.72 2.16 -15.34
N LYS A 103 29.74 2.50 -14.55
CA LYS A 103 29.68 3.01 -13.18
C LYS A 103 29.12 4.42 -13.07
N PHE A 104 27.90 4.67 -13.51
CA PHE A 104 27.20 5.89 -13.11
C PHE A 104 26.33 5.57 -11.92
N LYS A 105 26.69 6.11 -10.75
CA LYS A 105 25.82 6.09 -9.58
C LYS A 105 24.65 7.02 -9.85
N LEU A 106 23.45 6.66 -9.40
CA LEU A 106 22.23 7.40 -9.68
C LEU A 106 22.10 8.64 -8.76
N ASN A 107 21.61 9.74 -9.32
CA ASN A 107 21.05 10.86 -8.55
C ASN A 107 19.53 10.69 -8.47
N ILE A 108 18.97 10.55 -7.26
CA ILE A 108 17.55 10.29 -7.04
C ILE A 108 16.93 11.41 -6.20
N LEU A 109 15.82 11.96 -6.68
CA LEU A 109 14.96 12.88 -5.93
C LEU A 109 13.74 12.13 -5.38
N HIS A 110 13.53 12.19 -4.06
CA HIS A 110 12.26 11.84 -3.42
C HIS A 110 11.45 13.12 -3.31
N LEU A 111 10.51 13.29 -4.24
CA LEU A 111 9.71 14.51 -4.39
C LEU A 111 8.49 14.47 -3.48
N ILE A 112 8.49 15.31 -2.45
CA ILE A 112 7.45 15.43 -1.42
C ILE A 112 7.43 16.85 -0.86
N ASP A 113 6.28 17.33 -0.39
CA ASP A 113 6.21 18.60 0.34
C ASP A 113 6.71 18.46 1.79
N GLN A 114 7.25 19.55 2.33
CA GLN A 114 7.87 19.56 3.66
C GLN A 114 6.89 19.20 4.78
N ASP A 115 5.64 19.61 4.66
CA ASP A 115 4.63 19.38 5.69
C ASP A 115 4.27 17.89 5.77
N THR A 116 4.00 17.26 4.62
CA THR A 116 3.83 15.80 4.52
C THR A 116 5.05 15.08 5.05
N ALA A 117 6.28 15.45 4.64
CA ALA A 117 7.50 14.77 5.11
C ALA A 117 7.73 14.87 6.63
N ARG A 118 7.28 15.96 7.27
CA ARG A 118 7.42 16.18 8.72
C ARG A 118 6.34 15.53 9.56
N VAL A 119 5.13 15.43 9.02
CA VAL A 119 3.94 15.02 9.78
C VAL A 119 3.53 13.59 9.47
N LEU A 120 3.75 13.14 8.23
CA LEU A 120 3.36 11.81 7.78
C LEU A 120 4.62 10.97 7.58
N MET A 121 4.76 9.93 8.41
CA MET A 121 5.71 8.87 8.19
C MET A 121 5.16 7.93 7.12
N ASP A 122 5.20 8.38 5.86
CA ASP A 122 5.00 7.46 4.74
C ASP A 122 6.17 6.49 4.69
N ARG A 123 5.98 5.32 5.31
CA ARG A 123 7.01 4.29 5.42
C ARG A 123 7.50 3.79 4.06
N TRP A 124 6.77 4.02 2.97
CA TRP A 124 7.25 3.59 1.66
C TRP A 124 8.24 4.57 1.07
N LEU A 125 7.92 5.86 1.13
CA LEU A 125 8.75 6.91 0.57
C LEU A 125 9.93 7.28 1.49
N LEU A 126 9.68 7.43 2.80
CA LEU A 126 10.73 7.87 3.72
C LEU A 126 11.74 6.74 3.96
N HIS A 127 11.27 5.51 4.19
CA HIS A 127 12.20 4.38 4.32
C HIS A 127 12.84 4.00 2.98
N SER A 128 12.22 4.27 1.83
CA SER A 128 12.93 4.13 0.54
C SER A 128 14.08 5.13 0.47
N HIS A 129 13.84 6.38 0.87
CA HIS A 129 14.89 7.41 0.92
C HIS A 129 16.07 6.97 1.79
N ASP A 130 15.79 6.48 3.00
CA ASP A 130 16.82 5.96 3.92
C ASP A 130 17.57 4.76 3.33
N ALA A 131 16.86 3.86 2.64
CA ALA A 131 17.48 2.74 1.94
C ALA A 131 18.46 3.23 0.86
N PHE A 132 18.07 4.21 0.04
CA PHE A 132 18.95 4.79 -0.97
C PHE A 132 20.17 5.49 -0.37
N LEU A 133 20.01 6.22 0.75
CA LEU A 133 21.12 6.81 1.49
C LEU A 133 22.12 5.75 2.01
N GLY A 134 21.61 4.55 2.37
CA GLY A 134 22.41 3.42 2.82
C GLY A 134 23.27 2.76 1.73
N ARG A 135 23.11 3.13 0.44
CA ARG A 135 23.76 2.50 -0.70
C ARG A 135 24.63 3.46 -1.53
N PRO A 136 25.67 4.07 -0.92
CA PRO A 136 26.55 5.01 -1.63
C PRO A 136 27.36 4.33 -2.75
N ASP A 137 27.38 3.01 -2.83
CA ASP A 137 27.96 2.25 -3.94
C ASP A 137 27.12 2.34 -5.23
N LEU A 138 25.79 2.47 -5.10
CA LEU A 138 24.84 2.58 -6.22
C LEU A 138 24.31 4.01 -6.43
N ILE A 139 24.27 4.81 -5.36
CA ILE A 139 23.63 6.12 -5.31
C ILE A 139 24.68 7.22 -5.10
N SER A 140 24.68 8.20 -6.01
CA SER A 140 25.54 9.38 -5.93
C SER A 140 24.91 10.41 -5.00
N SER A 141 23.60 10.60 -5.14
CA SER A 141 22.81 11.43 -4.24
C SER A 141 21.39 10.88 -4.13
N ALA A 142 20.86 10.85 -2.91
CA ALA A 142 19.44 10.69 -2.64
C ALA A 142 18.98 11.93 -1.87
N ILE A 143 18.04 12.68 -2.45
CA ILE A 143 17.58 13.96 -1.90
C ILE A 143 16.10 13.87 -1.59
N LEU A 144 15.69 14.25 -0.38
CA LEU A 144 14.29 14.45 -0.01
C LEU A 144 13.97 15.95 -0.10
N TRP A 145 13.15 16.36 -1.07
CA TRP A 145 12.91 17.78 -1.33
C TRP A 145 11.62 18.03 -2.12
N GLY A 146 11.11 19.26 -2.08
CA GLY A 146 9.90 19.69 -2.78
C GLY A 146 9.28 20.94 -2.15
N PRO A 147 7.98 21.20 -2.37
CA PRO A 147 7.30 22.38 -1.85
C PRO A 147 7.50 22.61 -0.34
N GLY A 148 7.84 23.83 0.04
CA GLY A 148 8.05 24.24 1.43
C GLY A 148 9.40 23.88 2.04
N PHE A 149 10.24 23.06 1.37
CA PHE A 149 11.63 22.89 1.79
C PHE A 149 12.45 24.17 1.56
N PRO A 150 13.61 24.33 2.22
CA PRO A 150 14.52 25.45 1.94
C PRO A 150 14.79 25.60 0.44
N ASP A 151 14.97 26.85 0.00
CA ASP A 151 15.26 27.24 -1.39
C ASP A 151 14.19 26.85 -2.44
N TRP A 152 13.05 26.30 -2.01
CA TRP A 152 11.89 26.12 -2.88
C TRP A 152 11.19 27.47 -3.11
N ILE A 153 11.00 27.83 -4.37
CA ILE A 153 10.37 29.09 -4.77
C ILE A 153 9.02 28.78 -5.41
N ASN A 154 7.93 29.15 -4.71
CA ASN A 154 6.55 28.83 -5.13
C ASN A 154 6.15 29.44 -6.48
N SER A 155 6.82 30.50 -6.94
CA SER A 155 6.56 31.13 -8.23
C SER A 155 7.31 30.48 -9.41
N LEU A 156 8.21 29.53 -9.14
CA LEU A 156 8.92 28.78 -10.17
C LEU A 156 8.24 27.43 -10.40
N SER A 157 8.33 26.92 -11.64
CA SER A 157 7.95 25.54 -11.97
C SER A 157 8.88 24.55 -11.24
N LEU A 158 8.50 23.27 -11.19
CA LEU A 158 9.33 22.19 -10.63
C LEU A 158 10.70 22.12 -11.31
N THR A 159 10.73 22.19 -12.64
CA THR A 159 11.98 22.13 -13.42
C THR A 159 12.89 23.34 -13.15
N HIS A 160 12.32 24.55 -13.04
CA HIS A 160 13.07 25.75 -12.69
C HIS A 160 13.57 25.70 -11.24
N ASN A 161 12.78 25.17 -10.30
CA ASN A 161 13.20 24.94 -8.92
C ASN A 161 14.41 23.98 -8.87
N ILE A 162 14.35 22.87 -9.59
CA ILE A 162 15.46 21.91 -9.69
C ILE A 162 16.70 22.57 -10.31
N ALA A 163 16.54 23.28 -11.43
CA ALA A 163 17.66 23.96 -12.08
C ALA A 163 18.28 25.05 -11.20
N ASN A 164 17.47 25.83 -10.50
CA ASN A 164 17.93 26.87 -9.59
C ASN A 164 18.74 26.31 -8.42
N ARG A 165 18.29 25.20 -7.82
CA ARG A 165 18.94 24.59 -6.65
C ARG A 165 20.14 23.71 -7.01
N PHE A 166 20.03 22.94 -8.09
CA PHE A 166 21.00 21.88 -8.43
C PHE A 166 21.78 22.15 -9.73
N GLY A 167 21.59 23.32 -10.34
CA GLY A 167 22.33 23.81 -11.50
C GLY A 167 21.82 23.31 -12.86
N SER A 168 20.92 22.31 -12.90
CA SER A 168 20.32 21.80 -14.14
C SER A 168 18.99 21.11 -13.87
N SER A 169 18.02 21.21 -14.78
CA SER A 169 16.77 20.44 -14.75
C SER A 169 16.99 18.93 -14.86
N ASP A 170 18.15 18.53 -15.39
CA ASP A 170 18.52 17.14 -15.70
C ASP A 170 19.43 16.54 -14.61
N HIS A 171 19.52 17.20 -13.45
CA HIS A 171 20.42 16.80 -12.37
C HIS A 171 20.13 15.37 -11.87
N PHE A 172 18.86 14.97 -11.86
CA PHE A 172 18.40 13.68 -11.34
C PHE A 172 18.19 12.66 -12.46
N ASP A 173 18.59 11.42 -12.20
CA ASP A 173 18.32 10.28 -13.07
C ASP A 173 16.90 9.76 -12.91
N ALA A 174 16.37 9.86 -11.69
CA ALA A 174 15.04 9.39 -11.33
C ALA A 174 14.41 10.27 -10.24
N VAL A 175 13.09 10.32 -10.26
CA VAL A 175 12.28 11.04 -9.27
C VAL A 175 11.21 10.09 -8.73
N VAL A 176 11.29 9.76 -7.45
CA VAL A 176 10.26 9.04 -6.71
C VAL A 176 9.24 10.05 -6.22
N VAL A 177 8.04 10.02 -6.80
CA VAL A 177 7.00 11.01 -6.50
C VAL A 177 6.08 10.51 -5.40
N TYR A 178 5.94 11.27 -4.32
CA TYR A 178 4.87 11.04 -3.36
C TYR A 178 3.54 11.51 -3.92
N PHE A 179 2.58 10.60 -4.05
CA PHE A 179 1.20 10.94 -4.40
C PHE A 179 0.19 10.06 -3.68
N ASN A 180 -0.55 10.67 -2.74
CA ASN A 180 -1.64 10.05 -2.01
C ASN A 180 -3.01 10.48 -2.58
N ASN A 181 -3.61 9.59 -3.39
CA ASN A 181 -4.89 9.85 -4.06
C ASN A 181 -6.03 10.08 -3.08
N ASP A 182 -6.04 9.36 -1.95
CA ASP A 182 -7.14 9.44 -0.98
C ASP A 182 -7.08 10.78 -0.24
N GLN A 183 -5.88 11.26 0.08
CA GLN A 183 -5.67 12.59 0.65
C GLN A 183 -6.13 13.69 -0.31
N VAL A 184 -5.73 13.62 -1.59
CA VAL A 184 -6.10 14.62 -2.59
C VAL A 184 -7.62 14.66 -2.80
N LYS A 185 -8.26 13.50 -2.96
CA LYS A 185 -9.72 13.40 -3.10
C LYS A 185 -10.44 13.92 -1.87
N PHE A 186 -9.96 13.56 -0.68
CA PHE A 186 -10.59 13.98 0.56
C PHE A 186 -10.47 15.50 0.78
N LEU A 187 -9.34 16.10 0.40
CA LEU A 187 -9.11 17.54 0.54
C LEU A 187 -9.69 18.37 -0.62
N GLY A 188 -10.20 17.73 -1.67
CA GLY A 188 -10.74 18.42 -2.85
C GLY A 188 -9.66 19.20 -3.62
N ILE A 189 -8.40 18.76 -3.55
CA ILE A 189 -7.29 19.36 -4.29
C ILE A 189 -7.37 18.90 -5.73
N ASP A 190 -7.26 19.81 -6.70
CA ASP A 190 -7.06 19.44 -8.11
C ASP A 190 -5.59 19.04 -8.31
N PRO A 191 -5.28 17.76 -8.59
CA PRO A 191 -3.90 17.33 -8.76
C PRO A 191 -3.32 17.65 -10.14
N LYS A 192 -4.14 18.09 -11.11
CA LYS A 192 -3.70 18.25 -12.51
C LYS A 192 -2.54 19.23 -12.69
N PRO A 193 -2.53 20.43 -12.06
CA PRO A 193 -1.39 21.33 -12.18
C PRO A 193 -0.09 20.68 -11.67
N TRP A 194 -0.18 19.88 -10.61
CA TRP A 194 0.98 19.16 -10.09
C TRP A 194 1.44 18.03 -11.02
N PHE A 195 0.51 17.32 -11.64
CA PHE A 195 0.82 16.29 -12.62
C PHE A 195 1.45 16.86 -13.90
N ASP A 196 1.00 18.03 -14.35
CA ASP A 196 1.57 18.73 -15.51
C ASP A 196 3.03 19.12 -15.25
N GLU A 197 3.35 19.60 -14.04
CA GLU A 197 4.74 19.88 -13.61
C GLU A 197 5.62 18.63 -13.63
N ILE A 198 5.12 17.50 -13.13
CA ILE A 198 5.85 16.21 -13.15
C ILE A 198 6.02 15.72 -14.58
N LYS A 199 4.99 15.81 -15.41
CA LYS A 199 5.06 15.43 -16.82
C LYS A 199 6.07 16.30 -17.56
N HIS A 200 6.09 17.61 -17.30
CA HIS A 200 7.09 18.49 -17.89
C HIS A 200 8.50 18.06 -17.52
N LEU A 201 8.76 17.72 -16.25
CA LEU A 201 10.05 17.16 -15.81
C LEU A 201 10.40 15.85 -16.53
N SER A 202 9.42 14.96 -16.75
CA SER A 202 9.64 13.69 -17.49
C SER A 202 9.99 13.89 -18.97
N GLN A 203 9.52 15.00 -19.56
CA GLN A 203 9.68 15.32 -20.99
C GLN A 203 10.93 16.18 -21.24
N GLN A 204 11.41 16.90 -20.23
CA GLN A 204 12.63 17.69 -20.30
C GLN A 204 13.86 16.84 -19.95
N GLY A 205 14.95 17.08 -20.69
CA GLY A 205 16.24 16.46 -20.43
C GLY A 205 16.46 15.07 -21.04
N LYS A 206 17.50 14.39 -20.56
CA LYS A 206 17.92 13.04 -21.00
C LYS A 206 17.06 11.89 -20.42
N GLY A 207 15.75 12.11 -20.23
CA GLY A 207 14.81 11.07 -19.79
C GLY A 207 14.88 10.76 -18.29
N VAL A 208 14.48 11.71 -17.45
CA VAL A 208 14.30 11.48 -15.99
C VAL A 208 13.23 10.41 -15.78
N VAL A 209 13.55 9.36 -15.03
CA VAL A 209 12.59 8.29 -14.74
C VAL A 209 11.63 8.75 -13.63
N ILE A 210 10.36 8.93 -13.97
CA ILE A 210 9.31 9.20 -12.97
C ILE A 210 8.82 7.88 -12.38
N ILE A 211 8.94 7.76 -11.06
CA ILE A 211 8.62 6.55 -10.30
C ILE A 211 7.41 6.81 -9.40
N ASP A 212 6.39 5.96 -9.47
CA ASP A 212 5.35 5.84 -8.43
C ASP A 212 5.55 4.54 -7.65
N ARG A 213 5.41 4.66 -6.33
CA ARG A 213 5.32 3.54 -5.41
C ARG A 213 3.97 3.61 -4.68
N PRO A 214 2.91 3.02 -5.25
CA PRO A 214 1.59 3.05 -4.63
C PRO A 214 1.54 2.15 -3.39
N HIS A 215 0.75 2.54 -2.38
CA HIS A 215 0.37 1.63 -1.29
C HIS A 215 -0.51 0.47 -1.79
N GLU A 216 -1.40 0.80 -2.71
CA GLU A 216 -2.36 -0.10 -3.34
C GLU A 216 -2.92 0.58 -4.61
N MET A 217 -3.34 -0.19 -5.60
CA MET A 217 -3.69 0.28 -6.96
C MET A 217 -5.10 -0.09 -7.41
N ARG A 218 -5.89 -0.78 -6.56
CA ARG A 218 -7.24 -1.26 -6.87
C ARG A 218 -8.14 -0.26 -7.57
N ASP A 219 -9.08 -0.80 -8.34
CA ASP A 219 -10.14 -0.07 -9.03
C ASP A 219 -9.58 1.05 -9.95
N MET A 220 -8.40 0.82 -10.55
CA MET A 220 -7.70 1.77 -11.45
C MET A 220 -7.49 3.17 -10.87
N ARG A 221 -7.47 3.33 -9.54
CA ARG A 221 -7.49 4.64 -8.89
C ARG A 221 -6.26 5.53 -9.15
N LYS A 222 -5.17 4.95 -9.66
CA LYS A 222 -3.92 5.67 -10.01
C LYS A 222 -3.82 5.97 -11.51
N ALA A 223 -4.77 5.52 -12.33
CA ALA A 223 -4.73 5.66 -13.78
C ALA A 223 -4.62 7.12 -14.24
N GLU A 224 -5.34 8.04 -13.58
CA GLU A 224 -5.24 9.48 -13.87
C GLU A 224 -3.83 10.01 -13.63
N PHE A 225 -3.23 9.68 -12.48
CA PHE A 225 -1.85 10.07 -12.17
C PHE A 225 -0.87 9.54 -13.22
N TYR A 226 -0.97 8.25 -13.57
CA TYR A 226 -0.03 7.65 -14.53
C TYR A 226 -0.14 8.28 -15.91
N THR A 227 -1.36 8.56 -16.37
CA THR A 227 -1.59 9.20 -17.66
C THR A 227 -1.10 10.64 -17.67
N LEU A 228 -1.47 11.42 -16.65
CA LEU A 228 -1.23 12.87 -16.64
C LEU A 228 0.19 13.24 -16.25
N ALA A 229 0.83 12.49 -15.35
CA ALA A 229 2.21 12.75 -14.91
C ALA A 229 3.27 12.00 -15.73
N ASN A 230 2.87 11.20 -16.74
CA ASN A 230 3.76 10.40 -17.57
C ASN A 230 4.71 9.50 -16.75
N VAL A 231 4.14 8.81 -15.75
CA VAL A 231 4.90 7.87 -14.91
C VAL A 231 5.52 6.79 -15.80
N SER A 232 6.81 6.53 -15.60
CA SER A 232 7.63 5.65 -16.44
C SER A 232 8.05 4.35 -15.74
N LEU A 233 8.00 4.32 -14.40
CA LEU A 233 8.25 3.13 -13.59
C LEU A 233 7.21 3.04 -12.47
N ILE A 234 6.53 1.89 -12.37
CA ILE A 234 5.52 1.64 -11.33
C ILE A 234 5.97 0.47 -10.47
N LEU A 235 6.18 0.74 -9.17
CA LEU A 235 6.64 -0.22 -8.17
C LEU A 235 5.47 -0.75 -7.34
N ALA A 236 4.70 -1.69 -7.90
CA ALA A 236 3.48 -2.16 -7.25
C ALA A 236 3.75 -3.20 -6.16
N PRO A 237 3.19 -3.05 -4.95
CA PRO A 237 3.33 -4.02 -3.86
C PRO A 237 2.57 -5.32 -4.08
N TYR A 238 1.57 -5.30 -4.96
CA TYR A 238 0.67 -6.43 -5.15
C TYR A 238 0.64 -6.82 -6.62
N PRO A 239 1.04 -8.06 -6.95
CA PRO A 239 1.24 -8.47 -8.33
C PRO A 239 -0.07 -8.44 -9.11
N TYR A 240 -1.17 -8.86 -8.49
CA TYR A 240 -2.43 -8.99 -9.21
C TYR A 240 -3.05 -7.66 -9.65
N GLU A 241 -2.71 -6.54 -8.98
CA GLU A 241 -3.18 -5.23 -9.43
C GLU A 241 -2.50 -4.81 -10.73
N LEU A 242 -1.30 -5.33 -11.01
CA LEU A 242 -0.57 -5.00 -12.24
C LEU A 242 -1.28 -5.48 -13.50
N PHE A 243 -2.13 -6.52 -13.43
CA PHE A 243 -2.78 -7.05 -14.64
C PHE A 243 -3.67 -6.00 -15.30
N GLU A 244 -4.52 -5.33 -14.53
CA GLU A 244 -5.40 -4.29 -15.04
C GLU A 244 -4.58 -3.14 -15.64
N TYR A 245 -3.54 -2.70 -14.93
CA TYR A 245 -2.70 -1.59 -15.36
C TYR A 245 -1.84 -1.93 -16.58
N ARG A 246 -1.38 -3.18 -16.74
CA ARG A 246 -0.58 -3.58 -17.91
C ARG A 246 -1.34 -3.41 -19.21
N THR A 247 -2.64 -3.72 -19.24
CA THR A 247 -3.45 -3.54 -20.46
C THR A 247 -3.52 -2.09 -20.93
N GLN A 248 -3.34 -1.13 -20.03
CA GLN A 248 -3.42 0.30 -20.34
C GLN A 248 -2.05 0.99 -20.43
N PHE A 249 -1.07 0.54 -19.64
CA PHE A 249 0.17 1.30 -19.40
C PHE A 249 1.45 0.58 -19.80
N ALA A 250 1.40 -0.67 -20.31
CA ALA A 250 2.62 -1.43 -20.64
C ALA A 250 3.50 -0.78 -21.73
N THR A 251 2.93 0.04 -22.61
CA THR A 251 3.68 0.80 -23.62
C THR A 251 4.24 2.12 -23.08
N GLN A 252 3.67 2.63 -21.98
CA GLN A 252 4.05 3.89 -21.37
C GLN A 252 5.13 3.70 -20.29
N ALA A 253 4.94 2.71 -19.42
CA ALA A 253 5.67 2.53 -18.18
C ALA A 253 6.15 1.09 -18.02
N LEU A 254 7.28 0.91 -17.33
CA LEU A 254 7.70 -0.39 -16.83
C LEU A 254 6.90 -0.70 -15.54
N LEU A 255 6.08 -1.76 -15.57
CA LEU A 255 5.26 -2.20 -14.44
C LEU A 255 5.87 -3.40 -13.74
N VAL A 256 6.41 -3.18 -12.54
CA VAL A 256 7.11 -4.20 -11.76
C VAL A 256 6.41 -4.47 -10.45
N HIS A 257 6.42 -5.74 -10.06
CA HIS A 257 6.02 -6.15 -8.73
C HIS A 257 7.22 -5.93 -7.81
N GLN A 258 7.10 -4.97 -6.90
CA GLN A 258 8.07 -4.69 -5.85
C GLN A 258 7.36 -4.98 -4.52
N PRO A 259 7.65 -6.11 -3.85
CA PRO A 259 7.02 -6.46 -2.59
C PRO A 259 7.39 -5.52 -1.45
N HIS A 260 6.56 -5.49 -0.41
CA HIS A 260 6.86 -4.76 0.82
C HIS A 260 8.28 -5.05 1.34
N PHE A 261 9.15 -4.03 1.34
CA PHE A 261 10.49 -4.14 1.89
C PHE A 261 10.48 -3.91 3.40
N ILE A 262 11.57 -4.30 4.08
CA ILE A 262 11.68 -4.26 5.53
C ILE A 262 12.98 -3.58 5.98
N ASP A 263 12.87 -2.70 6.98
CA ASP A 263 14.02 -2.21 7.72
C ASP A 263 14.44 -3.24 8.78
N LYS A 264 15.63 -3.81 8.58
CA LYS A 264 16.23 -4.74 9.53
C LYS A 264 16.50 -4.06 10.88
N LYS A 265 16.80 -2.76 10.92
CA LYS A 265 17.11 -2.04 12.18
C LYS A 265 15.90 -1.97 13.12
N VAL A 266 14.70 -1.93 12.54
CA VAL A 266 13.44 -1.85 13.28
C VAL A 266 12.92 -3.24 13.64
N PHE A 267 12.93 -4.16 12.67
CA PHE A 267 12.20 -5.41 12.80
C PHE A 267 13.08 -6.63 13.07
N TYR A 268 14.41 -6.57 13.00
CA TYR A 268 15.21 -7.77 13.25
C TYR A 268 15.27 -8.12 14.73
N HIS A 269 14.70 -9.27 15.06
CA HIS A 269 14.87 -9.92 16.36
C HIS A 269 15.23 -11.38 16.15
N PRO A 270 16.36 -11.88 16.67
CA PRO A 270 16.73 -13.29 16.54
C PRO A 270 15.58 -14.22 16.95
N VAL A 271 15.33 -15.25 16.14
CA VAL A 271 14.27 -16.23 16.45
C VAL A 271 14.53 -16.98 17.77
N THR A 272 15.80 -17.09 18.14
CA THR A 272 16.28 -17.78 19.36
C THR A 272 16.12 -16.97 20.64
N ASP A 273 15.80 -15.67 20.54
CA ASP A 273 15.66 -14.82 21.73
C ASP A 273 14.45 -15.23 22.57
N PRO A 274 14.49 -15.01 23.91
CA PRO A 274 13.33 -15.24 24.77
C PRO A 274 12.12 -14.42 24.32
N ARG A 275 11.01 -15.11 24.04
CA ARG A 275 9.73 -14.54 23.59
C ARG A 275 8.67 -14.72 24.67
N PRO A 276 8.48 -13.73 25.57
CA PRO A 276 7.56 -13.87 26.70
C PRO A 276 6.08 -13.89 26.30
N GLU A 277 5.73 -13.29 25.15
CA GLU A 277 4.35 -13.22 24.70
C GLU A 277 3.99 -14.43 23.83
N GLU A 278 2.85 -15.07 24.08
CA GLU A 278 2.44 -16.25 23.32
C GLU A 278 2.00 -15.88 21.90
N ILE A 279 1.03 -14.98 21.78
CA ILE A 279 0.39 -14.63 20.52
C ILE A 279 0.15 -13.12 20.47
N ILE A 280 0.48 -12.51 19.33
CA ILE A 280 0.10 -11.13 19.00
C ILE A 280 -0.73 -11.11 17.71
N ILE A 281 -1.75 -10.25 17.68
CA ILE A 281 -2.42 -9.84 16.44
C ILE A 281 -2.30 -8.33 16.28
N ALA A 282 -1.96 -7.88 15.08
CA ALA A 282 -1.64 -6.49 14.83
C ALA A 282 -2.45 -5.83 13.72
N GLY A 283 -2.78 -4.55 13.92
CA GLY A 283 -3.33 -3.62 12.94
C GLY A 283 -4.83 -3.57 12.79
N ASP A 284 -5.28 -3.02 11.66
CA ASP A 284 -6.69 -2.69 11.44
C ASP A 284 -7.59 -3.92 11.55
N LEU A 285 -8.62 -3.81 12.39
CA LEU A 285 -9.63 -4.83 12.67
C LEU A 285 -10.95 -4.53 11.95
N GLY A 286 -10.95 -3.58 11.02
CA GLY A 286 -12.12 -3.18 10.23
C GLY A 286 -12.54 -4.23 9.19
N ALA A 287 -13.58 -3.86 8.44
CA ALA A 287 -14.25 -4.74 7.47
C ALA A 287 -13.35 -5.24 6.32
N PHE A 288 -12.19 -4.64 6.11
CA PHE A 288 -11.20 -5.09 5.13
C PHE A 288 -10.47 -6.36 5.55
N TYR A 289 -10.57 -6.78 6.82
CA TYR A 289 -9.82 -7.89 7.39
C TYR A 289 -10.72 -8.82 8.23
N PRO A 290 -11.71 -9.49 7.62
CA PRO A 290 -12.71 -10.27 8.34
C PRO A 290 -12.11 -11.39 9.20
N PHE A 291 -11.06 -12.07 8.70
CA PHE A 291 -10.40 -13.11 9.48
C PHE A 291 -9.66 -12.53 10.69
N ARG A 292 -9.01 -11.36 10.52
CA ARG A 292 -8.32 -10.67 11.63
C ARG A 292 -9.29 -10.24 12.72
N ALA A 293 -10.43 -9.67 12.33
CA ALA A 293 -11.48 -9.27 13.27
C ALA A 293 -11.96 -10.47 14.10
N ARG A 294 -12.26 -11.61 13.45
CA ARG A 294 -12.63 -12.85 14.14
C ARG A 294 -11.56 -13.32 15.13
N LEU A 295 -10.28 -13.35 14.72
CA LEU A 295 -9.18 -13.77 15.61
C LEU A 295 -9.01 -12.82 16.80
N ALA A 296 -9.17 -11.51 16.58
CA ALA A 296 -9.16 -10.52 17.65
C ALA A 296 -10.33 -10.72 18.64
N ASP A 297 -11.52 -11.09 18.15
CA ASP A 297 -12.67 -11.40 19.00
C ASP A 297 -12.42 -12.65 19.85
N MET A 298 -11.76 -13.67 19.31
CA MET A 298 -11.33 -14.83 20.10
C MET A 298 -10.38 -14.44 21.25
N ILE A 299 -9.46 -13.50 21.00
CA ILE A 299 -8.56 -12.95 22.03
C ILE A 299 -9.35 -12.15 23.09
N ARG A 300 -10.23 -11.24 22.66
CA ARG A 300 -11.09 -10.45 23.57
C ARG A 300 -11.96 -11.33 24.46
N ASN A 301 -12.50 -12.39 23.89
CA ASN A 301 -13.34 -13.37 24.59
C ASN A 301 -12.53 -14.41 25.38
N LYS A 302 -11.19 -14.28 25.42
CA LYS A 302 -10.26 -15.17 26.13
C LYS A 302 -10.35 -16.64 25.71
N THR A 303 -10.87 -16.93 24.52
CA THR A 303 -10.86 -18.29 23.95
C THR A 303 -9.53 -18.61 23.27
N LEU A 304 -8.80 -17.57 22.87
CA LEU A 304 -7.42 -17.63 22.37
C LEU A 304 -6.52 -16.77 23.28
N PRO A 305 -5.37 -17.27 23.75
CA PRO A 305 -4.43 -16.41 24.45
C PRO A 305 -3.80 -15.41 23.49
N GLY A 306 -3.38 -14.27 24.01
CA GLY A 306 -2.67 -13.24 23.24
C GLY A 306 -3.21 -11.86 23.50
N TRP A 307 -2.72 -10.91 22.72
CA TRP A 307 -3.10 -9.52 22.85
C TRP A 307 -3.14 -8.81 21.47
N ILE A 308 -3.83 -7.68 21.45
CA ILE A 308 -4.12 -6.93 20.23
C ILE A 308 -3.28 -5.65 20.22
N LYS A 309 -2.49 -5.45 19.17
CA LYS A 309 -1.69 -4.23 18.95
C LYS A 309 -2.30 -3.41 17.81
N GLY A 310 -2.59 -2.14 18.07
CA GLY A 310 -2.87 -1.18 16.99
C GLY A 310 -1.63 -1.00 16.11
N HIS A 311 -1.79 -0.89 14.80
CA HIS A 311 -0.65 -0.71 13.91
C HIS A 311 -0.23 0.77 13.88
N PRO A 312 1.09 1.06 13.94
CA PRO A 312 1.60 2.43 13.93
C PRO A 312 1.24 3.16 12.63
N GLY A 313 1.19 4.50 12.67
CA GLY A 313 1.03 5.32 11.46
C GLY A 313 -0.40 5.43 10.89
N TYR A 314 -1.41 4.81 11.49
CA TYR A 314 -2.82 5.08 11.18
C TYR A 314 -3.44 5.96 12.27
N GLU A 315 -3.11 7.24 12.28
CA GLU A 315 -4.08 8.20 12.79
C GLU A 315 -5.02 8.54 11.61
N ASP A 316 -6.33 8.39 11.80
CA ASP A 316 -7.37 8.78 10.83
C ASP A 316 -7.40 10.32 10.67
N ILE A 317 -6.28 10.88 10.22
CA ILE A 317 -6.12 12.29 9.90
C ILE A 317 -6.73 12.49 8.52
N LYS A 318 -8.02 12.79 8.51
CA LYS A 318 -8.70 13.06 7.24
C LYS A 318 -8.46 14.52 6.82
N THR A 319 -8.51 15.47 7.76
CA THR A 319 -8.28 16.91 7.51
C THR A 319 -7.00 17.43 8.19
N PRO A 320 -6.41 18.56 7.70
CA PRO A 320 -5.34 19.26 8.42
C PRO A 320 -5.73 19.68 9.84
N LYS A 321 -7.02 19.93 10.10
CA LYS A 321 -7.55 20.26 11.44
C LYS A 321 -7.65 19.05 12.38
N GLN A 322 -7.74 17.84 11.83
CA GLN A 322 -7.73 16.57 12.58
C GLN A 322 -6.31 16.07 12.85
N ARG A 323 -5.29 16.72 12.27
CA ARG A 323 -3.91 16.47 12.66
C ARG A 323 -3.79 16.80 14.13
N LYS A 324 -3.40 15.83 14.94
CA LYS A 324 -2.94 16.13 16.28
C LYS A 324 -1.67 16.98 16.13
N PRO A 325 -1.66 18.25 16.58
CA PRO A 325 -0.54 19.15 16.35
C PRO A 325 0.77 18.66 16.96
N ASN A 326 0.68 17.68 17.87
CA ASN A 326 1.83 17.09 18.55
C ASN A 326 2.30 15.77 17.92
N LEU A 327 1.75 15.32 16.79
CA LEU A 327 2.22 14.10 16.12
C LEU A 327 3.28 14.45 15.08
N THR A 328 4.52 14.01 15.30
CA THR A 328 5.65 14.20 14.38
C THR A 328 6.04 12.90 13.69
N ALA A 329 6.75 12.98 12.57
CA ALA A 329 7.36 11.81 11.92
C ALA A 329 8.27 11.02 12.87
N GLU A 330 9.04 11.72 13.73
CA GLU A 330 9.87 11.10 14.77
C GLU A 330 9.06 10.26 15.76
N MET A 331 7.91 10.77 16.22
CA MET A 331 7.03 10.00 17.11
C MET A 331 6.43 8.78 16.41
N GLN A 332 6.09 8.91 15.11
CA GLN A 332 5.59 7.78 14.33
C GLN A 332 6.68 6.73 14.09
N GLU A 333 7.94 7.14 13.90
CA GLU A 333 9.09 6.25 13.80
C GLU A 333 9.33 5.53 15.13
N GLN A 334 9.24 6.23 16.25
CA GLN A 334 9.33 5.58 17.56
C GLN A 334 8.19 4.57 17.78
N GLN A 335 6.95 4.90 17.39
CA GLN A 335 5.84 3.93 17.44
C GLN A 335 6.10 2.69 16.58
N LEU A 336 6.81 2.86 15.47
CA LEU A 336 7.21 1.76 14.59
C LEU A 336 8.31 0.89 15.22
N ILE A 337 9.30 1.50 15.88
CA ILE A 337 10.32 0.79 16.66
C ILE A 337 9.67 0.00 17.79
N ASP A 338 8.78 0.62 18.56
CA ASP A 338 8.03 -0.05 19.63
C ASP A 338 7.20 -1.22 19.08
N PHE A 339 6.60 -1.04 17.90
CA PHE A 339 5.86 -2.08 17.21
C PHE A 339 6.76 -3.25 16.77
N GLY A 340 7.96 -2.97 16.27
CA GLY A 340 8.97 -3.99 15.96
C GLY A 340 9.34 -4.80 17.20
N ILE A 341 9.61 -4.12 18.32
CA ILE A 341 9.91 -4.74 19.62
C ILE A 341 8.76 -5.64 20.10
N ASP A 342 7.52 -5.16 20.00
CA ASP A 342 6.33 -5.92 20.38
C ASP A 342 6.19 -7.22 19.57
N LEU A 343 6.47 -7.17 18.27
CA LEU A 343 6.55 -8.38 17.44
C LEU A 343 7.71 -9.27 17.89
N GLY A 344 8.91 -8.70 18.12
CA GLY A 344 10.09 -9.44 18.58
C GLY A 344 9.89 -10.21 19.88
N ARG A 345 8.96 -9.79 20.74
CA ARG A 345 8.60 -10.45 22.00
C ARG A 345 7.60 -11.59 21.85
N ALA A 346 6.89 -11.69 20.72
CA ALA A 346 5.85 -12.69 20.50
C ALA A 346 6.40 -13.98 19.87
N LYS A 347 5.88 -15.13 20.31
CA LYS A 347 6.17 -16.44 19.70
C LYS A 347 5.45 -16.62 18.37
N ILE A 348 4.18 -16.22 18.31
CA ILE A 348 3.33 -16.34 17.13
C ILE A 348 2.72 -14.97 16.80
N CYS A 349 2.80 -14.56 15.55
CA CYS A 349 2.06 -13.41 15.03
C CYS A 349 0.93 -13.90 14.12
N LEU A 350 -0.29 -13.47 14.41
CA LEU A 350 -1.45 -13.73 13.57
C LEU A 350 -1.47 -12.74 12.41
N VAL A 351 -1.17 -13.23 11.21
CA VAL A 351 -1.15 -12.44 9.96
C VAL A 351 -2.31 -12.86 9.08
N THR A 352 -3.03 -11.89 8.51
CA THR A 352 -4.13 -12.18 7.59
C THR A 352 -4.04 -11.30 6.36
N ASP A 353 -4.49 -11.83 5.23
CA ASP A 353 -4.65 -11.04 4.01
C ASP A 353 -5.78 -10.02 4.17
N SER A 354 -5.84 -9.09 3.22
CA SER A 354 -7.02 -8.24 3.04
C SER A 354 -8.17 -9.03 2.42
N ARG A 355 -9.36 -8.46 2.40
CA ARG A 355 -10.51 -8.98 1.62
C ARG A 355 -10.24 -9.16 0.12
N TRP A 356 -9.15 -8.60 -0.39
CA TRP A 356 -8.71 -8.74 -1.78
C TRP A 356 -7.61 -9.81 -1.95
N GLY A 357 -7.06 -10.36 -0.87
CA GLY A 357 -5.99 -11.35 -0.92
C GLY A 357 -4.56 -10.77 -0.86
N TYR A 358 -4.41 -9.49 -0.47
CA TYR A 358 -3.09 -8.84 -0.34
C TYR A 358 -2.24 -9.47 0.76
N SER A 359 -0.96 -9.75 0.47
CA SER A 359 0.05 -9.94 1.51
C SER A 359 0.45 -8.58 2.10
N VAL A 360 -0.37 -8.04 3.00
CA VAL A 360 -0.08 -6.75 3.63
C VAL A 360 1.26 -6.77 4.39
N GLN A 361 1.82 -5.60 4.67
CA GLN A 361 3.18 -5.46 5.23
C GLN A 361 3.45 -6.31 6.49
N LYS A 362 2.42 -6.61 7.28
CA LYS A 362 2.51 -7.47 8.48
C LYS A 362 3.09 -8.85 8.23
N TYR A 363 2.90 -9.41 7.03
CA TYR A 363 3.50 -10.69 6.67
C TYR A 363 5.03 -10.62 6.71
N VAL A 364 5.60 -9.53 6.20
CA VAL A 364 7.06 -9.34 6.16
C VAL A 364 7.58 -8.79 7.50
N GLU A 365 6.85 -7.89 8.16
CA GLU A 365 7.22 -7.35 9.48
C GLU A 365 7.31 -8.46 10.54
N ALA A 366 6.29 -9.31 10.65
CA ALA A 366 6.25 -10.37 11.65
C ALA A 366 7.31 -11.45 11.40
N ALA A 367 7.52 -11.83 10.14
CA ALA A 367 8.57 -12.78 9.78
C ALA A 367 9.97 -12.21 10.04
N ALA A 368 10.22 -10.94 9.70
CA ALA A 368 11.48 -10.26 10.00
C ALA A 368 11.73 -10.14 11.52
N ALA A 369 10.68 -9.97 12.32
CA ALA A 369 10.71 -10.01 13.79
C ALA A 369 10.88 -11.40 14.39
N GLY A 370 11.05 -12.43 13.55
CA GLY A 370 11.30 -13.80 14.00
C GLY A 370 10.11 -14.47 14.65
N CYS A 371 8.90 -13.92 14.47
CA CYS A 371 7.67 -14.61 14.86
C CYS A 371 7.44 -15.81 13.95
N LEU A 372 6.84 -16.87 14.52
CA LEU A 372 6.09 -17.79 13.68
C LEU A 372 4.87 -17.04 13.14
N ILE A 373 4.76 -16.93 11.81
CA ILE A 373 3.55 -16.36 11.19
C ILE A 373 2.48 -17.44 11.03
N ALA A 374 1.26 -17.13 11.49
CA ALA A 374 0.12 -18.03 11.42
C ALA A 374 -1.12 -17.29 10.89
N GLY A 375 -1.82 -17.89 9.93
CA GLY A 375 -3.00 -17.30 9.31
C GLY A 375 -3.15 -17.74 7.86
N ASN A 376 -3.84 -16.97 7.03
CA ASN A 376 -4.10 -17.39 5.66
C ASN A 376 -2.93 -17.09 4.71
N VAL A 377 -2.78 -17.96 3.71
CA VAL A 377 -1.82 -17.77 2.63
C VAL A 377 -2.38 -16.67 1.70
N PRO A 378 -1.68 -15.54 1.53
CA PRO A 378 -2.12 -14.47 0.64
C PRO A 378 -2.05 -14.92 -0.83
N LEU A 379 -2.67 -14.18 -1.76
CA LEU A 379 -2.58 -14.48 -3.19
C LEU A 379 -1.17 -14.25 -3.75
N ASP A 380 -0.40 -13.40 -3.10
CA ASP A 380 0.98 -13.09 -3.44
C ASP A 380 1.95 -14.18 -2.94
N ARG A 381 2.92 -14.58 -3.77
CA ARG A 381 4.00 -15.55 -3.45
C ARG A 381 3.51 -16.82 -2.72
N GLN A 382 2.35 -17.37 -3.11
CA GLN A 382 1.68 -18.48 -2.42
C GLN A 382 2.59 -19.66 -2.07
N GLN A 383 3.40 -20.14 -3.03
CA GLN A 383 4.28 -21.29 -2.82
C GLN A 383 5.31 -21.04 -1.71
N MET A 384 5.85 -19.82 -1.62
CA MET A 384 6.81 -19.49 -0.57
C MET A 384 6.10 -19.35 0.77
N PHE A 385 4.96 -18.64 0.82
CA PHE A 385 4.19 -18.51 2.06
C PHE A 385 3.70 -19.87 2.58
N GLN A 386 3.23 -20.78 1.73
CA GLN A 386 2.82 -22.14 2.14
C GLN A 386 3.92 -22.89 2.91
N LYS A 387 5.19 -22.67 2.57
CA LYS A 387 6.33 -23.30 3.26
C LYS A 387 6.53 -22.71 4.65
N VAL A 388 6.41 -21.38 4.78
CA VAL A 388 6.83 -20.66 6.00
C VAL A 388 5.69 -20.25 6.93
N ILE A 389 4.43 -20.20 6.46
CA ILE A 389 3.26 -19.87 7.27
C ILE A 389 2.63 -21.13 7.87
N VAL A 390 2.03 -21.01 9.04
CA VAL A 390 1.05 -21.99 9.54
C VAL A 390 -0.30 -21.65 8.93
N PRO A 391 -0.78 -22.42 7.94
CA PRO A 391 -1.99 -22.07 7.22
C PRO A 391 -3.22 -22.25 8.11
N MET A 392 -4.01 -21.19 8.22
CA MET A 392 -5.34 -21.15 8.81
C MET A 392 -6.22 -20.27 7.93
N SER A 393 -7.54 -20.40 8.01
CA SER A 393 -8.46 -19.63 7.19
C SER A 393 -9.69 -19.20 7.95
N ASN A 394 -10.39 -18.20 7.41
CA ASN A 394 -11.68 -17.77 7.96
C ASN A 394 -12.76 -18.86 7.90
N LYS A 395 -12.51 -19.98 7.20
CA LYS A 395 -13.42 -21.14 7.11
C LYS A 395 -13.13 -22.22 8.16
N ASP A 396 -11.96 -22.18 8.81
CA ASP A 396 -11.66 -23.13 9.87
C ASP A 396 -12.59 -22.88 11.07
N SER A 397 -12.93 -23.91 11.84
CA SER A 397 -13.65 -23.74 13.09
C SER A 397 -12.74 -23.10 14.15
N ASP A 398 -13.32 -22.38 15.12
CA ASP A 398 -12.56 -21.80 16.24
C ASP A 398 -11.74 -22.88 16.98
N GLN A 399 -12.32 -24.07 17.16
CA GLN A 399 -11.63 -25.19 17.78
C GLN A 399 -10.40 -25.64 16.99
N LYS A 400 -10.47 -25.70 15.66
CA LYS A 400 -9.32 -26.05 14.82
C LYS A 400 -8.23 -24.97 14.91
N VAL A 401 -8.60 -23.69 14.88
CA VAL A 401 -7.66 -22.57 15.05
C VAL A 401 -6.94 -22.68 16.41
N ILE A 402 -7.70 -22.87 17.50
CA ILE A 402 -7.15 -23.00 18.86
C ILE A 402 -6.22 -24.21 18.98
N GLN A 403 -6.62 -25.37 18.47
CA GLN A 403 -5.81 -26.59 18.51
C GLN A 403 -4.50 -26.42 17.73
N THR A 404 -4.57 -25.80 16.55
CA THR A 404 -3.39 -25.51 15.72
C THR A 404 -2.41 -24.63 16.47
N LEU A 405 -2.87 -23.50 17.02
CA LEU A 405 -2.02 -22.55 17.75
C LEU A 405 -1.44 -23.15 19.04
N LYS A 406 -2.25 -23.90 19.80
CA LYS A 406 -1.79 -24.61 21.01
C LYS A 406 -0.70 -25.64 20.69
N TRP A 407 -0.77 -26.30 19.54
CA TRP A 407 0.29 -27.20 19.11
C TRP A 407 1.60 -26.43 18.93
N TRP A 408 1.60 -25.35 18.13
CA TRP A 408 2.83 -24.55 17.88
C TRP A 408 3.40 -23.85 19.13
N LEU A 409 2.57 -23.52 20.11
CA LEU A 409 3.04 -23.00 21.40
C LEU A 409 3.77 -24.06 22.25
N LYS A 410 3.49 -25.35 22.05
CA LYS A 410 4.09 -26.47 22.78
C LYS A 410 5.27 -27.13 22.06
N HIS A 411 5.49 -26.80 20.79
CA HIS A 411 6.49 -27.42 19.90
C HIS A 411 7.54 -26.37 19.49
N ASP A 412 8.41 -26.03 20.45
CA ASP A 412 9.37 -24.93 20.32
C ASP A 412 10.36 -25.14 19.16
N GLN A 413 10.86 -26.36 18.98
CA GLN A 413 11.85 -26.66 17.95
C GLN A 413 11.27 -26.45 16.55
N GLU A 414 10.07 -26.98 16.29
CA GLU A 414 9.36 -26.82 15.03
C GLU A 414 9.02 -25.35 14.80
N ARG A 415 8.51 -24.67 15.84
CA ARG A 415 8.17 -23.23 15.77
C ARG A 415 9.37 -22.40 15.38
N ILE A 416 10.49 -22.56 16.08
CA ILE A 416 11.72 -21.79 15.85
C ILE A 416 12.27 -22.10 14.46
N SER A 417 12.30 -23.36 14.04
CA SER A 417 12.77 -23.76 12.71
C SER A 417 11.95 -23.08 11.60
N LYS A 418 10.62 -23.11 11.72
CA LYS A 418 9.72 -22.50 10.72
C LYS A 418 9.77 -20.97 10.72
N ALA A 419 9.84 -20.34 11.88
CA ALA A 419 10.02 -18.90 12.02
C ALA A 419 11.37 -18.44 11.44
N LYS A 420 12.45 -19.21 11.66
CA LYS A 420 13.78 -18.95 11.09
C LYS A 420 13.77 -19.01 9.57
N ALA A 421 13.11 -20.03 8.99
CA ALA A 421 12.96 -20.12 7.54
C ALA A 421 12.19 -18.92 6.95
N ALA A 422 11.15 -18.44 7.65
CA ALA A 422 10.43 -17.22 7.27
C ALA A 422 11.33 -15.98 7.34
N GLN A 423 12.00 -15.77 8.47
CA GLN A 423 12.88 -14.63 8.71
C GLN A 423 14.01 -14.56 7.69
N ASP A 424 14.69 -15.68 7.44
CA ASP A 424 15.79 -15.75 6.48
C ASP A 424 15.32 -15.40 5.07
N TRP A 425 14.18 -15.96 4.65
CA TRP A 425 13.62 -15.64 3.35
C TRP A 425 13.31 -14.15 3.22
N ILE A 426 12.62 -13.57 4.21
CA ILE A 426 12.23 -12.16 4.16
C ILE A 426 13.43 -11.21 4.19
N LEU A 427 14.38 -11.41 5.12
CA LEU A 427 15.53 -10.52 5.26
C LEU A 427 16.46 -10.58 4.05
N ASN A 428 16.62 -11.76 3.43
CA ASN A 428 17.47 -11.92 2.26
C ASN A 428 16.81 -11.44 0.96
N SER A 429 15.48 -11.43 0.88
CA SER A 429 14.76 -11.12 -0.37
C SER A 429 14.15 -9.72 -0.38
N PHE A 430 13.80 -9.17 0.77
CA PHE A 430 13.01 -7.94 0.89
C PHE A 430 13.63 -6.94 1.86
N GLY A 431 14.92 -7.08 2.19
CA GLY A 431 15.64 -6.04 2.92
C GLY A 431 15.77 -4.74 2.10
N MET A 432 16.02 -3.63 2.78
CA MET A 432 16.28 -2.32 2.14
C MET A 432 17.37 -2.37 1.06
N ASP A 433 18.42 -3.16 1.24
CA ASP A 433 19.49 -3.29 0.25
C ASP A 433 19.02 -3.94 -1.06
N ALA A 434 18.25 -5.03 -0.95
CA ALA A 434 17.67 -5.72 -2.10
C ALA A 434 16.67 -4.80 -2.83
N TYR A 435 15.88 -4.02 -2.08
CA TYR A 435 14.98 -3.02 -2.64
C TYR A 435 15.74 -1.99 -3.51
N VAL A 436 16.83 -1.43 -3.01
CA VAL A 436 17.60 -0.43 -3.77
C VAL A 436 18.24 -1.05 -5.02
N GLU A 437 18.77 -2.27 -4.93
CA GLU A 437 19.32 -2.99 -6.07
C GLU A 437 18.30 -3.19 -7.18
N ASP A 438 17.12 -3.69 -6.82
CA ASP A 438 16.01 -3.90 -7.75
C ASP A 438 15.58 -2.59 -8.40
N VAL A 439 15.38 -1.53 -7.61
CA VAL A 439 14.93 -0.23 -8.15
C VAL A 439 16.00 0.40 -9.05
N CYS A 440 17.28 0.35 -8.66
CA CYS A 440 18.37 0.84 -9.51
C CYS A 440 18.40 0.10 -10.86
N LYS A 441 18.26 -1.23 -10.84
CA LYS A 441 18.17 -2.05 -12.05
C LYS A 441 17.01 -1.59 -12.93
N TRP A 442 15.83 -1.40 -12.36
CA TRP A 442 14.65 -0.98 -13.13
C TRP A 442 14.75 0.45 -13.68
N ILE A 443 15.37 1.37 -12.93
CA ILE A 443 15.67 2.72 -13.44
C ILE A 443 16.53 2.62 -14.70
N TRP A 444 17.60 1.83 -14.67
CA TRP A 444 18.47 1.66 -15.84
C TRP A 444 17.74 1.05 -17.03
N LEU A 445 16.89 0.04 -16.82
CA LEU A 445 16.07 -0.52 -17.90
C LEU A 445 15.20 0.55 -18.58
N VAL A 446 14.53 1.40 -17.78
CA VAL A 446 13.70 2.47 -18.33
C VAL A 446 14.55 3.50 -19.08
N LYS A 447 15.72 3.87 -18.55
CA LYS A 447 16.67 4.80 -19.21
C LYS A 447 17.20 4.24 -20.53
N ASP A 448 17.41 2.93 -20.62
CA ASP A 448 17.85 2.23 -21.83
C ASP A 448 16.71 2.02 -22.84
N GLY A 449 15.52 2.59 -22.58
CA GLY A 449 14.36 2.51 -23.47
C GLY A 449 13.55 1.22 -23.32
N GLN A 450 13.91 0.33 -22.39
CA GLN A 450 13.12 -0.86 -22.08
C GLN A 450 11.92 -0.48 -21.22
N ARG A 451 10.80 -0.22 -21.88
CA ARG A 451 9.49 0.04 -21.23
C ARG A 451 8.59 -1.20 -21.26
N GLU A 452 8.77 -2.06 -22.27
CA GLU A 452 8.02 -3.31 -22.42
C GLU A 452 8.69 -4.43 -21.62
N GLY A 453 8.19 -4.69 -20.42
CA GLY A 453 8.40 -5.99 -19.78
C GLY A 453 7.51 -7.03 -20.46
N PHE A 454 8.05 -7.74 -21.46
CA PHE A 454 7.47 -8.81 -22.31
C PHE A 454 6.95 -8.42 -23.71
N ASN A 455 7.48 -9.12 -24.72
CA ASN A 455 6.79 -9.40 -25.98
C ASN A 455 5.70 -10.45 -25.70
N ASN A 456 4.45 -10.19 -26.08
CA ASN A 456 3.29 -11.08 -25.90
C ASN A 456 3.38 -12.43 -26.64
N SER A 457 4.48 -12.73 -27.35
CA SER A 457 4.62 -13.90 -28.22
C SER A 457 4.85 -15.24 -27.51
N SER A 458 4.79 -15.29 -26.18
CA SER A 458 4.94 -16.52 -25.39
C SER A 458 3.77 -16.80 -24.44
N ILE A 459 2.60 -16.20 -24.71
CA ILE A 459 1.33 -16.43 -24.00
C ILE A 459 0.31 -17.11 -24.94
N GLU A 460 0.78 -17.78 -26.00
CA GLU A 460 -0.03 -18.76 -26.75
C GLU A 460 0.22 -20.18 -26.26
#